data_AF-A0A7Y3TLR0-F1
#
_entry.id   AF-A0A7Y3TLR0-F1
#
_cell.length_a   1.000
_cell.length_b   1.000
_cell.length_c   1.000
_cell.angle_alpha   90.00
_cell.angle_beta   90.00
_cell.angle_gamma   90.00
#
_symmetry.space_group_name_H-M   'P 1'
#
loop_
_entity.id
_entity.type
_entity.pdbx_description
1 polymer ?
#
loop_
_entity_poly.entity_id
_entity_poly.type
_entity_poly.pdbx_seq_one_letter_code
_entity_poly.pdbx_strand_id
1 'polypeptide(L)'
;MTLAEEILDTWRSRLETELPEQNSTNRDSIAYWLIGENPSRLNDFTPTQRHILEQAMDYRYRILRQRYLEVSPVRAYKGLIQRLSNLFLVRNKIRTWIALSRDRQRSVVDVLEEVIQELLQGDRYMQQQATWIAQCTQDSRLRNALLLASVEEYCLRPIRNQPLLCYRFVNYLRRTQKGGMTQVPANDFIRLVSHEIAPDEAEGSVSLLDSRAVAEYQEAQALQEQQEIRNAVQCRFEAYLLEKQVDSNAIAWLRLYLQGQSQEAIAKALDLNVKQIYRLREKISYHATKVFAVKTQSDLVSSWLGNQEIP
;
A
#
# COMPACT_ATOMS: atom_id res chain seq x y z
N MET A 1 -9.79 -25.65 -25.07
CA MET A 1 -9.13 -24.58 -24.31
C MET A 1 -8.83 -25.09 -22.92
N THR A 2 -7.62 -24.84 -22.42
CA THR A 2 -7.25 -25.10 -21.03
C THR A 2 -7.74 -23.93 -20.15
N LEU A 3 -7.93 -24.15 -18.85
CA LEU A 3 -8.35 -23.08 -17.93
C LEU A 3 -7.34 -21.91 -17.93
N ALA A 4 -6.06 -22.24 -18.10
CA ALA A 4 -5.00 -21.26 -18.22
C ALA A 4 -5.17 -20.34 -19.45
N GLU A 5 -5.59 -20.89 -20.58
CA GLU A 5 -5.87 -20.10 -21.80
C GLU A 5 -7.07 -19.18 -21.60
N GLU A 6 -8.14 -19.67 -20.97
CA GLU A 6 -9.33 -18.86 -20.64
C GLU A 6 -8.99 -17.67 -19.74
N ILE A 7 -8.21 -17.91 -18.69
CA ILE A 7 -7.74 -16.86 -17.78
C ILE A 7 -6.83 -15.88 -18.51
N LEU A 8 -5.94 -16.36 -19.38
CA LEU A 8 -5.03 -15.52 -20.15
C LEU A 8 -5.80 -14.59 -21.10
N ASP A 9 -6.77 -15.12 -21.83
CA ASP A 9 -7.57 -14.33 -22.77
C ASP A 9 -8.44 -13.30 -22.05
N THR A 10 -8.98 -13.68 -20.88
CA THR A 10 -9.70 -12.74 -19.99
C THR A 10 -8.80 -11.58 -19.56
N TRP A 11 -7.59 -11.88 -19.10
CA TRP A 11 -6.63 -10.85 -18.70
C TRP A 11 -6.16 -10.00 -19.88
N ARG A 12 -5.93 -10.59 -21.06
CA ARG A 12 -5.58 -9.82 -22.27
C ARG A 12 -6.65 -8.80 -22.61
N SER A 13 -7.90 -9.24 -22.72
CA SER A 13 -9.04 -8.35 -23.03
C SER A 13 -9.20 -7.23 -22.00
N ARG A 14 -9.04 -7.57 -20.72
CA ARG A 14 -9.07 -6.59 -19.64
C ARG A 14 -7.92 -5.58 -19.72
N LEU A 15 -6.70 -6.05 -19.94
CA LEU A 15 -5.50 -5.21 -20.03
C LEU A 15 -5.53 -4.29 -21.27
N GLU A 16 -6.13 -4.75 -22.37
CA GLU A 16 -6.36 -3.91 -23.55
C GLU A 16 -7.27 -2.72 -23.24
N THR A 17 -8.29 -2.95 -22.41
CA THR A 17 -9.24 -1.90 -22.00
C THR A 17 -8.67 -0.98 -20.93
N GLU A 18 -7.97 -1.54 -19.92
CA GLU A 18 -7.50 -0.79 -18.75
C GLU A 18 -6.14 -0.11 -18.94
N LEU A 19 -5.31 -0.56 -19.89
CA LEU A 19 -3.97 -0.02 -20.16
C LEU A 19 -3.79 0.34 -21.66
N PRO A 20 -4.60 1.25 -22.23
CA PRO A 20 -4.51 1.64 -23.63
C PRO A 20 -3.14 2.23 -24.00
N GLU A 21 -2.49 2.87 -23.04
CA GLU A 21 -1.16 3.51 -23.19
C GLU A 21 -0.01 2.49 -23.36
N GLN A 22 -0.19 1.25 -22.88
CA GLN A 22 0.83 0.20 -22.99
C GLN A 22 0.75 -0.48 -24.36
N ASN A 23 1.89 -0.89 -24.91
CA ASN A 23 1.91 -1.67 -26.16
C ASN A 23 1.43 -3.12 -25.92
N SER A 24 1.10 -3.83 -27.01
CA SER A 24 0.60 -5.21 -26.94
C SER A 24 1.58 -6.15 -26.24
N THR A 25 2.88 -6.03 -26.52
CA THR A 25 3.93 -6.85 -25.88
C THR A 25 3.94 -6.69 -24.36
N ASN A 26 3.84 -5.46 -23.85
CA ASN A 26 3.83 -5.19 -22.42
C ASN A 26 2.56 -5.71 -21.75
N ARG A 27 1.40 -5.59 -22.41
CA ARG A 27 0.15 -6.16 -21.90
C ARG A 27 0.24 -7.69 -21.81
N ASP A 28 0.77 -8.33 -22.84
CA ASP A 28 1.02 -9.78 -22.83
C ASP A 28 1.99 -10.19 -21.72
N SER A 29 3.10 -9.45 -21.55
CA SER A 29 4.05 -9.69 -20.45
C SER A 29 3.40 -9.61 -19.07
N ILE A 30 2.50 -8.65 -18.85
CA ILE A 30 1.74 -8.51 -17.60
C ILE A 30 0.80 -9.71 -17.43
N ALA A 31 0.09 -10.12 -18.48
CA ALA A 31 -0.82 -11.26 -18.43
C ALA A 31 -0.09 -12.56 -18.07
N TYR A 32 1.05 -12.86 -18.69
CA TYR A 32 1.88 -14.03 -18.36
C TYR A 32 2.44 -13.99 -16.94
N TRP A 33 2.83 -12.79 -16.46
CA TRP A 33 3.28 -12.63 -15.09
C TRP A 33 2.17 -12.88 -14.05
N LEU A 34 0.93 -12.46 -14.32
CA LEU A 34 -0.20 -12.69 -13.42
C LEU A 34 -0.52 -14.18 -13.28
N ILE A 35 -0.46 -14.93 -14.38
CA ILE A 35 -0.70 -16.39 -14.39
C ILE A 35 0.44 -17.17 -13.71
N GLY A 36 1.68 -16.74 -13.93
CA GLY A 36 2.87 -17.39 -13.38
C GLY A 36 3.44 -18.50 -14.25
N GLU A 37 4.57 -19.06 -13.79
CA GLU A 37 5.44 -19.98 -14.57
C GLU A 37 4.81 -21.33 -14.93
N ASN A 38 3.79 -21.79 -14.19
CA ASN A 38 3.22 -23.13 -14.36
C ASN A 38 1.70 -23.09 -14.61
N PRO A 39 1.24 -22.64 -15.80
CA PRO A 39 -0.18 -22.53 -16.10
C PRO A 39 -0.91 -23.88 -16.10
N SER A 40 -0.22 -24.98 -16.41
CA SER A 40 -0.82 -26.31 -16.44
C SER A 40 -1.39 -26.77 -15.09
N ARG A 41 -0.84 -26.28 -13.98
CA ARG A 41 -1.34 -26.59 -12.62
C ARG A 41 -2.73 -26.02 -12.35
N LEU A 42 -3.15 -25.02 -13.12
CA LEU A 42 -4.47 -24.40 -12.96
C LEU A 42 -5.60 -25.36 -13.33
N ASN A 43 -5.35 -26.31 -14.23
CA ASN A 43 -6.35 -27.28 -14.65
C ASN A 43 -6.81 -28.19 -13.49
N ASP A 44 -5.95 -28.40 -12.50
CA ASP A 44 -6.22 -29.26 -11.35
C ASP A 44 -6.92 -28.52 -10.19
N PHE A 45 -7.15 -27.21 -10.33
CA PHE A 45 -7.71 -26.40 -9.24
C PHE A 45 -9.21 -26.65 -9.08
N THR A 46 -9.63 -26.83 -7.82
CA THR A 46 -11.03 -26.80 -7.41
C THR A 46 -11.63 -25.39 -7.64
N PRO A 47 -12.96 -25.26 -7.76
CA PRO A 47 -13.61 -23.95 -7.92
C PRO A 47 -13.20 -22.93 -6.84
N THR A 48 -13.06 -23.35 -5.59
CA THR A 48 -12.60 -22.49 -4.49
C THR A 48 -11.17 -22.00 -4.70
N GLN A 49 -10.25 -22.88 -5.11
CA GLN A 49 -8.86 -22.51 -5.40
C GLN A 49 -8.76 -21.56 -6.60
N ARG A 50 -9.62 -21.75 -7.62
CA ARG A 50 -9.72 -20.82 -8.76
C ARG A 50 -10.15 -19.43 -8.31
N HIS A 51 -11.19 -19.34 -7.50
CA HIS A 51 -11.65 -18.05 -6.99
C HIS A 51 -10.57 -17.32 -6.18
N ILE A 52 -9.84 -18.04 -5.33
CA ILE A 52 -8.75 -17.43 -4.55
C ILE A 52 -7.59 -16.99 -5.46
N LEU A 53 -7.27 -17.77 -6.48
CA LEU A 53 -6.24 -17.41 -7.46
C LEU A 53 -6.65 -16.12 -8.21
N GLU A 54 -7.89 -16.03 -8.67
CA GLU A 54 -8.41 -14.83 -9.35
C GLU A 54 -8.28 -13.60 -8.46
N GLN A 55 -8.68 -13.70 -7.19
CA GLN A 55 -8.49 -12.63 -6.20
C GLN A 55 -7.02 -12.24 -6.01
N ALA A 56 -6.12 -13.22 -5.97
CA ALA A 56 -4.69 -12.98 -5.83
C ALA A 56 -4.09 -12.29 -7.07
N MET A 57 -4.50 -12.71 -8.28
CA MET A 57 -4.11 -12.06 -9.53
C MET A 57 -4.60 -10.62 -9.58
N ASP A 58 -5.86 -10.39 -9.19
CA ASP A 58 -6.47 -9.08 -9.09
C ASP A 58 -5.70 -8.15 -8.15
N TYR A 59 -5.37 -8.65 -6.95
CA TYR A 59 -4.63 -7.90 -5.97
C TYR A 59 -3.24 -7.51 -6.47
N ARG A 60 -2.52 -8.48 -7.04
CA ARG A 60 -1.19 -8.27 -7.62
C ARG A 60 -1.24 -7.26 -8.76
N TYR A 61 -2.25 -7.33 -9.62
CA TYR A 61 -2.46 -6.36 -10.70
C TYR A 61 -2.74 -4.94 -10.17
N ARG A 62 -3.58 -4.81 -9.13
CA ARG A 62 -3.86 -3.50 -8.50
C ARG A 62 -2.59 -2.87 -7.93
N ILE A 63 -1.75 -3.66 -7.23
CA ILE A 63 -0.45 -3.20 -6.74
C ILE A 63 0.40 -2.66 -7.90
N LEU A 64 0.55 -3.45 -8.97
CA LEU A 64 1.32 -3.07 -10.15
C LEU A 64 0.82 -1.74 -10.73
N ARG A 65 -0.48 -1.66 -11.02
CA ARG A 65 -1.10 -0.51 -11.68
C ARG A 65 -1.03 0.77 -10.85
N GLN A 66 -1.32 0.68 -9.56
CA GLN A 66 -1.42 1.86 -8.71
C GLN A 66 -0.05 2.40 -8.28
N ARG A 67 0.96 1.54 -8.15
CA ARG A 67 2.20 1.88 -7.42
C ARG A 67 3.46 1.83 -8.27
N TYR A 68 3.44 1.11 -9.40
CA TYR A 68 4.67 0.76 -10.10
C TYR A 68 4.64 1.02 -11.61
N LEU A 69 3.49 0.86 -12.27
CA LEU A 69 3.37 1.25 -13.68
C LEU A 69 3.65 2.76 -13.82
N GLU A 70 4.45 3.09 -14.83
CA GLU A 70 4.85 4.47 -15.18
C GLU A 70 5.64 5.24 -14.12
N VAL A 71 5.96 4.62 -12.98
CA VAL A 71 6.84 5.21 -11.95
C VAL A 71 8.30 4.93 -12.31
N SER A 72 9.21 5.86 -11.99
CA SER A 72 10.65 5.60 -12.17
C SER A 72 11.15 4.57 -11.15
N PRO A 73 12.11 3.69 -11.49
CA PRO A 73 12.55 2.60 -10.60
C PRO A 73 12.99 3.08 -9.20
N VAL A 74 13.72 4.20 -9.13
CA VAL A 74 14.18 4.79 -7.86
C VAL A 74 13.01 5.24 -6.99
N ARG A 75 12.01 5.92 -7.59
CA ARG A 75 10.82 6.37 -6.86
C ARG A 75 9.94 5.20 -6.44
N ALA A 76 9.80 4.22 -7.32
CA ALA A 76 9.07 2.99 -7.07
C ALA A 76 9.65 2.21 -5.87
N TYR A 77 10.98 2.03 -5.84
CA TYR A 77 11.67 1.37 -4.72
C TYR A 77 11.54 2.16 -3.41
N LYS A 78 11.78 3.48 -3.44
CA LYS A 78 11.58 4.32 -2.25
C LYS A 78 10.14 4.23 -1.72
N GLY A 79 9.17 4.23 -2.62
CA GLY A 79 7.75 4.06 -2.27
C GLY A 79 7.44 2.71 -1.64
N LEU A 80 8.03 1.61 -2.17
CA LEU A 80 7.94 0.28 -1.56
C LEU A 80 8.44 0.31 -0.11
N ILE A 81 9.67 0.78 0.09
CA ILE A 81 10.31 0.81 1.41
C ILE A 81 9.51 1.66 2.38
N GLN A 82 8.98 2.81 1.94
CA GLN A 82 8.13 3.66 2.77
C GLN A 82 6.83 2.96 3.18
N ARG A 83 6.10 2.35 2.24
CA ARG A 83 4.84 1.63 2.54
C ARG A 83 5.06 0.46 3.47
N LEU A 84 6.08 -0.35 3.20
CA LEU A 84 6.44 -1.47 4.05
C LEU A 84 6.93 -1.02 5.44
N SER A 85 7.63 0.12 5.54
CA SER A 85 8.02 0.72 6.84
C SER A 85 6.80 1.16 7.64
N ASN A 86 5.78 1.73 6.98
CA ASN A 86 4.56 2.18 7.65
C ASN A 86 3.83 1.04 8.37
N LEU A 87 3.98 -0.21 7.91
CA LEU A 87 3.42 -1.39 8.59
C LEU A 87 3.97 -1.58 10.01
N PHE A 88 5.21 -1.15 10.23
CA PHE A 88 5.88 -1.22 11.51
C PHE A 88 5.62 0.01 12.38
N LEU A 89 5.33 1.16 11.78
CA LEU A 89 5.09 2.42 12.51
C LEU A 89 3.77 2.43 13.30
N VAL A 90 2.78 1.65 12.84
CA VAL A 90 1.51 1.45 13.57
C VAL A 90 1.72 0.62 14.84
N ARG A 91 2.84 -0.10 14.96
CA ARG A 91 3.14 -0.99 16.09
C ARG A 91 4.16 -0.36 17.04
N ASN A 92 3.67 0.26 18.11
CA ASN A 92 4.47 0.96 19.13
C ASN A 92 5.70 0.15 19.62
N LYS A 93 5.59 -1.19 19.69
CA LYS A 93 6.68 -2.06 20.16
C LYS A 93 7.88 -2.14 19.22
N ILE A 94 7.71 -1.98 17.90
CA ILE A 94 8.84 -1.99 16.95
C ILE A 94 9.63 -0.69 17.04
N ARG A 95 8.95 0.45 17.25
CA ARG A 95 9.60 1.73 17.55
C ARG A 95 10.44 1.64 18.83
N THR A 96 9.87 1.04 19.89
CA THR A 96 10.59 0.79 21.14
C THR A 96 11.80 -0.13 20.92
N TRP A 97 11.68 -1.15 20.07
CA TRP A 97 12.77 -2.10 19.81
C TRP A 97 13.94 -1.48 19.04
N ILE A 98 13.69 -0.58 18.09
CA ILE A 98 14.76 0.14 17.36
C ILE A 98 15.47 1.13 18.28
N ALA A 99 14.71 1.87 19.11
CA ALA A 99 15.28 2.77 20.11
C ALA A 99 16.15 2.04 21.15
N LEU A 100 15.82 0.77 21.45
CA LEU A 100 16.57 -0.09 22.35
C LEU A 100 17.70 -0.88 21.66
N SER A 101 17.72 -0.91 20.32
CA SER A 101 18.78 -1.59 19.59
C SER A 101 20.12 -0.85 19.79
N ARG A 102 21.21 -1.63 19.79
CA ARG A 102 22.56 -1.13 20.07
C ARG A 102 23.02 -0.08 19.06
N ASP A 103 22.44 -0.11 17.86
CA ASP A 103 22.73 0.80 16.76
C ASP A 103 21.70 1.93 16.70
N ARG A 104 21.78 2.87 17.66
CA ARG A 104 20.86 4.01 17.80
C ARG A 104 20.83 4.96 16.58
N GLN A 105 21.67 4.72 15.57
CA GLN A 105 21.69 5.46 14.31
C GLN A 105 20.90 4.79 13.19
N ARG A 106 20.55 3.49 13.30
CA ARG A 106 19.77 2.79 12.27
C ARG A 106 18.27 3.06 12.41
N SER A 107 17.64 3.43 11.31
CA SER A 107 16.21 3.59 11.18
C SER A 107 15.52 2.27 10.79
N VAL A 108 14.18 2.20 10.95
CA VAL A 108 13.36 1.08 10.42
C VAL A 108 13.66 0.84 8.93
N VAL A 109 13.85 1.95 8.20
CA VAL A 109 14.07 1.96 6.75
C VAL A 109 15.37 1.24 6.41
N ASP A 110 16.46 1.50 7.12
CA ASP A 110 17.77 0.88 6.84
C ASP A 110 17.71 -0.64 7.04
N VAL A 111 17.11 -1.09 8.15
CA VAL A 111 16.94 -2.53 8.42
C VAL A 111 16.02 -3.17 7.39
N LEU A 112 14.96 -2.46 6.98
CA LEU A 112 14.03 -2.97 6.00
C LEU A 112 14.68 -3.12 4.62
N GLU A 113 15.53 -2.18 4.20
CA GLU A 113 16.28 -2.30 2.95
C GLU A 113 17.16 -3.55 2.95
N GLU A 114 17.86 -3.85 4.04
CA GLU A 114 18.66 -5.07 4.19
C GLU A 114 17.79 -6.34 4.13
N VAL A 115 16.64 -6.33 4.81
CA VAL A 115 15.69 -7.46 4.79
C VAL A 115 15.17 -7.72 3.39
N ILE A 116 14.83 -6.68 2.63
CA ILE A 116 14.35 -6.80 1.25
C ILE A 116 15.47 -7.27 0.32
N GLN A 117 16.71 -6.80 0.51
CA GLN A 117 17.86 -7.29 -0.23
C GLN A 117 18.13 -8.77 0.04
N GLU A 118 18.13 -9.20 1.30
CA GLU A 118 18.27 -10.62 1.65
C GLU A 118 17.14 -11.48 1.05
N LEU A 119 15.91 -10.96 1.06
CA LEU A 119 14.76 -11.63 0.46
C LEU A 119 14.91 -11.78 -1.06
N LEU A 120 15.37 -10.75 -1.76
CA LEU A 120 15.63 -10.83 -3.20
C LEU A 120 16.80 -11.76 -3.55
N GLN A 121 17.82 -11.85 -2.70
CA GLN A 121 19.02 -12.64 -2.97
C GLN A 121 18.91 -14.09 -2.52
N GLY A 122 18.18 -14.37 -1.43
CA GLY A 122 18.21 -15.68 -0.77
C GLY A 122 16.88 -16.40 -0.69
N ASP A 123 15.74 -15.74 -0.95
CA ASP A 123 14.44 -16.40 -0.91
C ASP A 123 14.18 -17.13 -2.25
N ARG A 124 14.03 -18.46 -2.18
CA ARG A 124 13.81 -19.31 -3.36
C ARG A 124 12.59 -18.91 -4.17
N TYR A 125 11.49 -18.51 -3.51
CA TYR A 125 10.29 -18.07 -4.21
C TYR A 125 10.56 -16.77 -4.98
N MET A 126 11.25 -15.82 -4.36
CA MET A 126 11.56 -14.56 -5.03
C MET A 126 12.57 -14.71 -6.17
N GLN A 127 13.56 -15.58 -6.03
CA GLN A 127 14.46 -15.92 -7.12
C GLN A 127 13.69 -16.51 -8.31
N GLN A 128 12.77 -17.45 -8.04
CA GLN A 128 11.91 -18.04 -9.07
C GLN A 128 11.03 -16.97 -9.75
N GLN A 129 10.42 -16.06 -8.98
CA GLN A 129 9.65 -14.96 -9.54
C GLN A 129 10.53 -14.03 -10.40
N ALA A 130 11.74 -13.70 -9.97
CA ALA A 130 12.66 -12.87 -10.74
C ALA A 130 13.05 -13.54 -12.07
N THR A 131 13.33 -14.85 -12.06
CA THR A 131 13.61 -15.63 -13.27
C THR A 131 12.40 -15.65 -14.21
N TRP A 132 11.19 -15.90 -13.69
CA TRP A 132 9.97 -15.91 -14.49
C TRP A 132 9.68 -14.54 -15.11
N ILE A 133 9.80 -13.47 -14.32
CA ILE A 133 9.61 -12.10 -14.78
C ILE A 133 10.60 -11.73 -15.89
N ALA A 134 11.84 -12.20 -15.81
CA ALA A 134 12.83 -12.01 -16.86
C ALA A 134 12.48 -12.74 -18.18
N GLN A 135 11.71 -13.83 -18.11
CA GLN A 135 11.17 -14.51 -19.30
C GLN A 135 9.94 -13.79 -19.85
N CYS A 136 9.14 -13.14 -18.99
CA CYS A 136 7.93 -12.43 -19.40
C CYS A 136 8.23 -11.19 -20.26
N THR A 137 9.33 -10.46 -20.01
CA THR A 137 9.63 -9.20 -20.71
C THR A 137 11.11 -8.89 -20.82
N GLN A 138 11.49 -8.27 -21.94
CA GLN A 138 12.82 -7.67 -22.14
C GLN A 138 12.89 -6.19 -21.73
N ASP A 139 11.74 -5.53 -21.53
CA ASP A 139 11.70 -4.15 -21.07
C ASP A 139 12.16 -4.06 -19.62
N SER A 140 13.30 -3.42 -19.38
CA SER A 140 13.87 -3.27 -18.05
C SER A 140 12.98 -2.48 -17.09
N ARG A 141 12.21 -1.51 -17.58
CA ARG A 141 11.31 -0.70 -16.75
C ARG A 141 10.11 -1.53 -16.30
N LEU A 142 9.49 -2.26 -17.23
CA LEU A 142 8.40 -3.17 -16.89
C LEU A 142 8.90 -4.29 -15.96
N ARG A 143 10.04 -4.89 -16.27
CA ARG A 143 10.67 -5.93 -15.44
C ARG A 143 10.83 -5.48 -13.98
N ASN A 144 11.32 -4.27 -13.76
CA ASN A 144 11.46 -3.69 -12.42
C ASN A 144 10.10 -3.47 -11.74
N ALA A 145 9.09 -2.98 -12.47
CA ALA A 145 7.75 -2.78 -11.93
C ALA A 145 7.09 -4.11 -11.49
N LEU A 146 7.20 -5.15 -12.32
CA LEU A 146 6.70 -6.49 -12.01
C LEU A 146 7.40 -7.09 -10.78
N LEU A 147 8.73 -6.93 -10.68
CA LEU A 147 9.50 -7.42 -9.55
C LEU A 147 9.09 -6.72 -8.25
N LEU A 148 8.99 -5.39 -8.26
CA LEU A 148 8.60 -4.63 -7.07
C LEU A 148 7.16 -4.95 -6.63
N ALA A 149 6.23 -5.10 -7.57
CA ALA A 149 4.87 -5.54 -7.27
C ALA A 149 4.84 -6.95 -6.63
N SER A 150 5.69 -7.86 -7.14
CA SER A 150 5.81 -9.22 -6.59
C SER A 150 6.42 -9.22 -5.18
N VAL A 151 7.43 -8.37 -4.93
CA VAL A 151 8.03 -8.20 -3.60
C VAL A 151 7.00 -7.66 -2.62
N GLU A 152 6.25 -6.62 -3.01
CA GLU A 152 5.22 -6.03 -2.15
C GLU A 152 4.16 -7.06 -1.78
N GLU A 153 3.57 -7.75 -2.78
CA GLU A 153 2.59 -8.81 -2.54
C GLU A 153 3.13 -9.90 -1.63
N TYR A 154 4.36 -10.37 -1.87
CA TYR A 154 4.97 -11.43 -1.08
C TYR A 154 5.23 -11.01 0.38
N CYS A 155 5.70 -9.77 0.60
CA CYS A 155 5.93 -9.23 1.93
C CYS A 155 4.64 -9.14 2.76
N LEU A 156 3.50 -8.93 2.10
CA LEU A 156 2.19 -8.77 2.70
C LEU A 156 1.45 -10.09 2.93
N ARG A 157 1.96 -11.22 2.41
CA ARG A 157 1.32 -12.52 2.61
C ARG A 157 1.19 -12.86 4.10
N PRO A 158 0.00 -13.25 4.57
CA PRO A 158 -0.20 -13.58 5.96
C PRO A 158 0.46 -14.94 6.28
N ILE A 159 1.18 -14.96 7.38
CA ILE A 159 1.69 -16.15 8.06
C ILE A 159 1.20 -16.04 9.50
N ARG A 160 0.29 -16.93 9.90
CA ARG A 160 -0.37 -16.90 11.23
C ARG A 160 -0.89 -15.49 11.56
N ASN A 161 -1.71 -14.94 10.66
CA ASN A 161 -2.36 -13.62 10.80
C ASN A 161 -1.41 -12.40 10.88
N GLN A 162 -0.15 -12.54 10.46
CA GLN A 162 0.77 -11.41 10.31
C GLN A 162 1.49 -11.42 8.97
N PRO A 163 1.84 -10.26 8.39
CA PRO A 163 2.64 -10.20 7.17
C PRO A 163 3.96 -10.95 7.30
N LEU A 164 4.35 -11.72 6.27
CA LEU A 164 5.65 -12.41 6.17
C LEU A 164 6.81 -11.48 6.52
N LEU A 165 6.71 -10.21 6.10
CA LEU A 165 7.74 -9.21 6.35
C LEU A 165 8.04 -9.04 7.84
N CYS A 166 7.03 -9.11 8.73
CA CYS A 166 7.24 -9.00 10.16
C CYS A 166 8.15 -10.12 10.69
N TYR A 167 7.95 -11.36 10.22
CA TYR A 167 8.80 -12.49 10.58
C TYR A 167 10.22 -12.33 10.06
N ARG A 168 10.37 -11.93 8.79
CA ARG A 168 11.69 -11.72 8.16
C ARG A 168 12.46 -10.63 8.88
N PHE A 169 11.79 -9.54 9.23
CA PHE A 169 12.36 -8.43 10.00
C PHE A 169 12.84 -8.88 11.38
N VAL A 170 12.00 -9.57 12.16
CA VAL A 170 12.39 -10.09 13.49
C VAL A 170 13.55 -11.10 13.39
N ASN A 171 13.54 -11.97 12.38
CA ASN A 171 14.60 -12.96 12.18
C ASN A 171 15.93 -12.33 11.75
N TYR A 172 15.89 -11.30 10.92
CA TYR A 172 17.06 -10.49 10.57
C TYR A 172 17.67 -9.90 11.85
N LEU A 173 16.85 -9.19 12.60
CA LEU A 173 17.25 -8.56 13.85
C LEU A 173 17.85 -9.52 14.89
N ARG A 174 17.27 -10.71 15.05
CA ARG A 174 17.81 -11.77 15.93
C ARG A 174 19.21 -12.23 15.51
N ARG A 175 19.48 -12.31 14.21
CA ARG A 175 20.80 -12.71 13.68
C ARG A 175 21.83 -11.60 13.94
N THR A 176 21.47 -10.35 13.68
CA THR A 176 22.35 -9.20 13.87
C THR A 176 22.72 -8.99 15.34
N GLN A 177 21.81 -9.27 16.29
CA GLN A 177 22.11 -9.18 17.72
C GLN A 177 23.03 -10.29 18.25
N LYS A 178 22.92 -11.52 17.74
CA LYS A 178 23.78 -12.65 18.17
C LYS A 178 25.25 -12.46 17.78
N GLY A 179 25.55 -11.62 16.78
CA GLY A 179 26.92 -11.31 16.35
C GLY A 179 27.66 -10.30 17.25
N GLY A 180 27.00 -9.67 18.22
CA GLY A 180 27.58 -8.63 19.07
C GLY A 180 27.33 -8.87 20.56
N MET A 181 28.09 -9.78 21.15
CA MET A 181 28.03 -10.18 22.57
C MET A 181 28.10 -8.96 23.52
N THR A 182 27.00 -8.56 24.18
CA THR A 182 26.89 -8.13 25.60
C THR A 182 25.46 -7.71 26.02
N GLN A 183 24.91 -8.49 26.95
CA GLN A 183 23.88 -8.23 27.98
C GLN A 183 22.80 -7.15 27.77
N VAL A 184 21.73 -7.49 27.05
CA VAL A 184 20.37 -7.03 27.38
C VAL A 184 19.51 -8.29 27.52
N PRO A 185 18.62 -8.44 28.54
CA PRO A 185 17.90 -9.68 28.79
C PRO A 185 17.02 -10.07 27.59
N ALA A 186 17.53 -10.94 26.72
CA ALA A 186 16.85 -11.34 25.48
C ALA A 186 15.47 -11.98 25.74
N ASN A 187 15.26 -12.56 26.92
CA ASN A 187 14.07 -13.35 27.24
C ASN A 187 12.80 -12.50 27.43
N ASP A 188 12.87 -11.32 28.05
CA ASP A 188 11.67 -10.49 28.30
C ASP A 188 11.18 -9.77 27.03
N PHE A 189 12.10 -9.47 26.11
CA PHE A 189 11.80 -8.80 24.83
C PHE A 189 11.37 -9.75 23.72
N ILE A 190 11.94 -10.96 23.69
CA ILE A 190 11.45 -12.04 22.81
C ILE A 190 10.02 -12.35 23.19
N ARG A 191 9.68 -12.43 24.48
CA ARG A 191 8.29 -12.60 24.94
C ARG A 191 7.34 -11.51 24.44
N LEU A 192 7.77 -10.25 24.39
CA LEU A 192 6.92 -9.11 24.04
C LEU A 192 6.51 -9.04 22.55
N VAL A 193 7.38 -9.55 21.65
CA VAL A 193 7.15 -9.63 20.19
C VAL A 193 6.73 -11.04 19.77
N SER A 194 7.19 -12.09 20.45
CA SER A 194 6.71 -13.47 20.27
C SER A 194 5.34 -13.71 20.89
N HIS A 195 4.86 -12.86 21.83
CA HIS A 195 3.45 -12.91 22.24
C HIS A 195 2.51 -12.36 21.17
N GLU A 196 3.00 -11.50 20.27
CA GLU A 196 2.22 -11.08 19.09
C GLU A 196 2.34 -12.12 17.98
N ILE A 197 3.53 -12.73 17.83
CA ILE A 197 3.81 -13.85 16.94
C ILE A 197 3.72 -15.16 17.75
N ALA A 198 2.54 -15.49 18.28
CA ALA A 198 2.39 -16.69 19.10
C ALA A 198 2.80 -17.94 18.28
N PRO A 199 3.56 -18.88 18.88
CA PRO A 199 3.50 -20.27 18.45
C PRO A 199 2.25 -20.85 19.09
N ASP A 200 1.11 -20.83 18.39
CA ASP A 200 0.12 -21.84 18.69
C ASP A 200 0.75 -23.18 18.30
N GLU A 201 1.16 -23.92 19.33
CA GLU A 201 1.39 -25.35 19.30
C GLU A 201 0.05 -26.02 19.01
N ALA A 202 -0.37 -25.95 17.75
CA ALA A 202 -1.34 -26.85 17.18
C ALA A 202 -0.75 -27.33 15.85
N GLU A 203 -0.17 -28.53 15.90
CA GLU A 203 0.05 -29.34 14.71
C GLU A 203 -1.25 -29.36 13.88
N GLY A 204 -1.21 -28.84 12.66
CA GLY A 204 -2.40 -28.85 11.82
C GLY A 204 -2.34 -27.92 10.62
N SER A 205 -1.50 -28.28 9.66
CA SER A 205 -1.55 -27.81 8.26
C SER A 205 -1.28 -26.32 7.98
N VAL A 206 -0.42 -26.12 7.00
CA VAL A 206 -0.22 -24.87 6.28
C VAL A 206 -1.57 -24.37 5.73
N SER A 207 -2.18 -23.36 6.35
CA SER A 207 -3.27 -22.61 5.70
C SER A 207 -2.63 -21.60 4.75
N LEU A 208 -2.42 -22.06 3.52
CA LEU A 208 -1.65 -21.35 2.49
C LEU A 208 -2.33 -20.06 1.99
N LEU A 209 -3.59 -19.81 2.33
CA LEU A 209 -4.37 -18.65 1.91
C LEU A 209 -5.48 -18.43 2.94
N ASP A 210 -5.19 -17.76 4.06
CA ASP A 210 -6.28 -17.26 4.91
C ASP A 210 -6.83 -15.99 4.26
N SER A 211 -7.66 -16.17 3.22
CA SER A 211 -8.17 -15.10 2.36
C SER A 211 -8.91 -14.01 3.14
N ARG A 212 -9.40 -14.33 4.34
CA ARG A 212 -9.99 -13.36 5.27
C ARG A 212 -8.95 -12.40 5.85
N ALA A 213 -7.81 -12.91 6.31
CA ALA A 213 -6.71 -12.07 6.79
C ALA A 213 -6.13 -11.19 5.65
N VAL A 214 -6.09 -11.72 4.43
CA VAL A 214 -5.72 -10.94 3.24
C VAL A 214 -6.75 -9.83 2.97
N ALA A 215 -8.05 -10.15 2.98
CA ALA A 215 -9.12 -9.19 2.72
C ALA A 215 -9.18 -8.09 3.80
N GLU A 216 -9.13 -8.45 5.07
CA GLU A 216 -9.12 -7.50 6.20
C GLU A 216 -7.90 -6.57 6.13
N TYR A 217 -6.73 -7.13 5.81
CA TYR A 217 -5.53 -6.35 5.64
C TYR A 217 -5.59 -5.43 4.41
N GLN A 218 -6.15 -5.91 3.30
CA GLN A 218 -6.40 -5.11 2.10
C GLN A 218 -7.39 -3.97 2.37
N GLU A 219 -8.45 -4.21 3.13
CA GLU A 219 -9.42 -3.19 3.52
C GLU A 219 -8.78 -2.13 4.43
N ALA A 220 -8.03 -2.56 5.45
CA ALA A 220 -7.31 -1.66 6.34
C ALA A 220 -6.28 -0.82 5.57
N GLN A 221 -5.54 -1.44 4.66
CA GLN A 221 -4.56 -0.77 3.81
C GLN A 221 -5.24 0.21 2.83
N ALA A 222 -6.34 -0.17 2.19
CA ALA A 222 -7.08 0.68 1.28
C ALA A 222 -7.66 1.91 2.00
N LEU A 223 -8.16 1.74 3.23
CA LEU A 223 -8.68 2.82 4.05
C LEU A 223 -7.57 3.79 4.48
N GLN A 224 -6.40 3.25 4.85
CA GLN A 224 -5.22 4.06 5.13
C GLN A 224 -4.76 4.83 3.89
N GLU A 225 -4.69 4.18 2.73
CA GLU A 225 -4.28 4.81 1.47
C GLU A 225 -5.27 5.88 1.03
N GLN A 226 -6.57 5.66 1.19
CA GLN A 226 -7.59 6.68 0.95
C GLN A 226 -7.40 7.88 1.88
N GLN A 227 -7.05 7.66 3.16
CA GLN A 227 -6.76 8.74 4.10
C GLN A 227 -5.47 9.49 3.73
N GLU A 228 -4.43 8.80 3.30
CA GLU A 228 -3.17 9.42 2.86
C GLU A 228 -3.38 10.29 1.60
N ILE A 229 -4.14 9.79 0.62
CA ILE A 229 -4.52 10.57 -0.58
C ILE A 229 -5.34 11.78 -0.17
N ARG A 230 -6.33 11.62 0.73
CA ARG A 230 -7.12 12.74 1.25
C ARG A 230 -6.24 13.81 1.89
N ASN A 231 -5.33 13.40 2.78
CA ASN A 231 -4.40 14.31 3.46
C ASN A 231 -3.48 15.02 2.45
N ALA A 232 -2.96 14.30 1.44
CA ALA A 232 -2.08 14.88 0.43
C ALA A 232 -2.80 15.92 -0.43
N VAL A 233 -4.04 15.65 -0.85
CA VAL A 233 -4.86 16.61 -1.58
C VAL A 233 -5.20 17.81 -0.68
N GLN A 234 -5.40 17.61 0.63
CA GLN A 234 -5.75 18.67 1.56
C GLN A 234 -4.58 19.63 1.69
N CYS A 235 -3.38 19.12 1.93
CA CYS A 235 -2.16 19.92 2.02
C CYS A 235 -1.91 20.73 0.74
N ARG A 236 -2.14 20.14 -0.44
CA ARG A 236 -2.02 20.84 -1.73
C ARG A 236 -3.06 21.96 -1.88
N PHE A 237 -4.28 21.72 -1.43
CA PHE A 237 -5.33 22.72 -1.49
C PHE A 237 -5.09 23.85 -0.49
N GLU A 238 -4.63 23.55 0.73
CA GLU A 238 -4.19 24.56 1.71
C GLU A 238 -3.07 25.45 1.14
N ALA A 239 -2.06 24.85 0.50
CA ALA A 239 -0.98 25.59 -0.16
C ALA A 239 -1.51 26.49 -1.28
N TYR A 240 -2.46 26.01 -2.08
CA TYR A 240 -3.12 26.81 -3.11
C TYR A 240 -3.90 28.00 -2.53
N LEU A 241 -4.66 27.79 -1.45
CA LEU A 241 -5.43 28.85 -0.78
C LEU A 241 -4.51 29.94 -0.22
N LEU A 242 -3.35 29.54 0.29
CA LEU A 242 -2.31 30.45 0.77
C LEU A 242 -1.67 31.25 -0.37
N GLU A 243 -1.27 30.57 -1.45
CA GLU A 243 -0.64 31.20 -2.62
C GLU A 243 -1.58 32.22 -3.29
N LYS A 244 -2.86 31.89 -3.41
CA LYS A 244 -3.87 32.77 -4.02
C LYS A 244 -4.46 33.80 -3.07
N GLN A 245 -4.00 33.83 -1.80
CA GLN A 245 -4.48 34.74 -0.76
C GLN A 245 -6.01 34.86 -0.73
N VAL A 246 -6.70 33.70 -0.81
CA VAL A 246 -8.15 33.68 -1.01
C VAL A 246 -8.87 34.34 0.17
N ASP A 247 -8.47 34.01 1.39
CA ASP A 247 -8.95 34.65 2.62
C ASP A 247 -7.99 34.28 3.75
N SER A 248 -7.80 35.17 4.73
CA SER A 248 -6.93 34.89 5.89
C SER A 248 -7.44 33.73 6.75
N ASN A 249 -8.76 33.49 6.75
CA ASN A 249 -9.39 32.42 7.53
C ASN A 249 -9.67 31.14 6.71
N ALA A 250 -9.30 31.10 5.42
CA ALA A 250 -9.69 30.00 4.54
C ALA A 250 -9.12 28.63 4.95
N ILE A 251 -7.86 28.59 5.37
CA ILE A 251 -7.20 27.35 5.80
C ILE A 251 -7.80 26.85 7.12
N ALA A 252 -8.02 27.77 8.07
CA ALA A 252 -8.61 27.45 9.36
C ALA A 252 -10.04 26.92 9.20
N TRP A 253 -10.84 27.56 8.35
CA TRP A 253 -12.17 27.08 8.00
C TRP A 253 -12.14 25.69 7.36
N LEU A 254 -11.26 25.46 6.37
CA LEU A 254 -11.16 24.19 5.65
C LEU A 254 -10.85 23.02 6.61
N ARG A 255 -9.92 23.21 7.53
CA ARG A 255 -9.54 22.18 8.52
C ARG A 255 -10.71 21.83 9.44
N LEU A 256 -11.42 22.83 9.97
CA LEU A 256 -12.57 22.61 10.84
C LEU A 256 -13.74 21.96 10.08
N TYR A 257 -13.95 22.35 8.83
CA TYR A 257 -14.97 21.77 7.96
C TYR A 257 -14.69 20.30 7.64
N LEU A 258 -13.44 19.94 7.31
CA LEU A 258 -13.05 18.55 7.06
C LEU A 258 -13.09 17.67 8.32
N GLN A 259 -13.08 18.27 9.52
CA GLN A 259 -13.34 17.57 10.78
C GLN A 259 -14.85 17.34 11.04
N GLY A 260 -15.73 17.78 10.14
CA GLY A 260 -17.18 17.59 10.24
C GLY A 260 -17.88 18.61 11.14
N GLN A 261 -17.25 19.74 11.46
CA GLN A 261 -17.90 20.78 12.25
C GLN A 261 -19.00 21.51 11.47
N SER A 262 -20.11 21.84 12.13
CA SER A 262 -21.16 22.67 11.54
C SER A 262 -20.70 24.12 11.33
N GLN A 263 -21.37 24.85 10.45
CA GLN A 263 -21.00 26.24 10.15
C GLN A 263 -21.10 27.14 11.39
N GLU A 264 -22.03 26.84 12.29
CA GLU A 264 -22.22 27.54 13.58
C GLU A 264 -21.05 27.26 14.55
N ALA A 265 -20.58 26.01 14.60
CA ALA A 265 -19.42 25.64 15.40
C ALA A 265 -18.14 26.31 14.88
N ILE A 266 -17.97 26.35 13.55
CA ILE A 266 -16.85 27.02 12.89
C ILE A 266 -16.91 28.54 13.12
N ALA A 267 -18.10 29.15 13.04
CA ALA A 267 -18.31 30.56 13.32
C ALA A 267 -17.83 30.93 14.73
N LYS A 268 -18.20 30.10 15.71
CA LYS A 268 -17.76 30.28 17.10
C LYS A 268 -16.25 30.06 17.28
N ALA A 269 -15.67 29.09 16.58
CA ALA A 269 -14.24 28.78 16.67
C ALA A 269 -13.33 29.83 16.02
N LEU A 270 -13.82 30.49 14.96
CA LEU A 270 -13.08 31.54 14.25
C LEU A 270 -13.44 32.96 14.71
N ASP A 271 -14.34 33.10 15.68
CA ASP A 271 -14.88 34.39 16.15
C ASP A 271 -15.44 35.23 14.99
N LEU A 272 -16.19 34.57 14.09
CA LEU A 272 -16.80 35.18 12.91
C LEU A 272 -18.32 35.09 12.97
N ASN A 273 -19.00 36.02 12.32
CA ASN A 273 -20.44 35.90 12.13
C ASN A 273 -20.74 34.73 11.19
N VAL A 274 -21.79 33.97 11.50
CA VAL A 274 -22.31 32.88 10.65
C VAL A 274 -22.46 33.30 9.18
N LYS A 275 -22.93 34.54 8.90
CA LYS A 275 -23.02 35.06 7.51
C LYS A 275 -21.66 35.16 6.81
N GLN A 276 -20.58 35.49 7.53
CA GLN A 276 -19.23 35.54 6.97
C GLN A 276 -18.71 34.13 6.70
N ILE A 277 -19.06 33.16 7.55
CA ILE A 277 -18.73 31.74 7.35
C ILE A 277 -19.39 31.17 6.09
N TYR A 278 -20.67 31.46 5.82
CA TYR A 278 -21.32 31.03 4.58
C TYR A 278 -20.67 31.63 3.33
N ARG A 279 -20.28 32.92 3.36
CA ARG A 279 -19.52 33.54 2.26
C ARG A 279 -18.14 32.92 2.07
N LEU A 280 -17.47 32.60 3.18
CA LEU A 280 -16.17 31.92 3.17
C LEU A 280 -16.29 30.52 2.58
N ARG A 281 -17.34 29.77 2.95
CA ARG A 281 -17.69 28.47 2.36
C ARG A 281 -17.89 28.57 0.86
N GLU A 282 -18.70 29.50 0.37
CA GLU A 282 -18.95 29.67 -1.07
C GLU A 282 -17.66 29.97 -1.83
N LYS A 283 -16.85 30.90 -1.31
CA LYS A 283 -15.57 31.29 -1.91
C LYS A 283 -14.61 30.10 -2.00
N ILE A 284 -14.43 29.36 -0.90
CA ILE A 284 -13.55 28.18 -0.86
C ILE A 284 -14.10 27.07 -1.77
N SER A 285 -15.41 26.86 -1.79
CA SER A 285 -16.07 25.86 -2.64
C SER A 285 -15.88 26.16 -4.13
N TYR A 286 -15.95 27.44 -4.51
CA TYR A 286 -15.66 27.88 -5.88
C TYR A 286 -14.20 27.59 -6.25
N HIS A 287 -13.24 27.96 -5.39
CA HIS A 287 -11.82 27.70 -5.64
C HIS A 287 -11.49 26.20 -5.71
N ALA A 288 -12.12 25.40 -4.87
CA ALA A 288 -11.95 23.96 -4.87
C ALA A 288 -12.50 23.32 -6.14
N THR A 289 -13.75 23.60 -6.53
CA THR A 289 -14.43 22.90 -7.62
C THR A 289 -14.14 23.46 -9.00
N LYS A 290 -14.02 24.79 -9.14
CA LYS A 290 -13.85 25.46 -10.45
C LYS A 290 -12.41 25.75 -10.82
N VAL A 291 -11.49 25.78 -9.85
CA VAL A 291 -10.10 26.18 -10.12
C VAL A 291 -9.10 25.08 -9.77
N PHE A 292 -9.27 24.41 -8.62
CA PHE A 292 -8.35 23.39 -8.12
C PHE A 292 -8.65 22.00 -8.69
N ALA A 293 -9.91 21.53 -8.60
CA ALA A 293 -10.35 20.21 -9.07
C ALA A 293 -10.14 19.98 -10.57
N VAL A 294 -10.29 21.03 -11.39
CA VAL A 294 -10.05 20.99 -12.85
C VAL A 294 -8.60 20.60 -13.19
N LYS A 295 -7.65 20.84 -12.27
CA LYS A 295 -6.22 20.53 -12.47
C LYS A 295 -5.75 19.32 -11.66
N THR A 296 -6.55 18.77 -10.76
CA THR A 296 -6.12 17.69 -9.84
C THR A 296 -7.32 16.91 -9.29
N GLN A 297 -7.35 15.58 -9.48
CA GLN A 297 -8.26 14.59 -8.84
C GLN A 297 -9.68 15.10 -8.48
N SER A 298 -10.47 15.39 -9.52
CA SER A 298 -11.79 16.05 -9.45
C SER A 298 -12.80 15.36 -8.52
N ASP A 299 -12.84 14.03 -8.49
CA ASP A 299 -13.86 13.28 -7.75
C ASP A 299 -13.69 13.40 -6.22
N LEU A 300 -12.43 13.44 -5.76
CA LEU A 300 -12.12 13.50 -4.34
C LEU A 300 -12.41 14.89 -3.77
N VAL A 301 -12.08 15.95 -4.51
CA VAL A 301 -12.42 17.34 -4.14
C VAL A 301 -13.94 17.56 -4.15
N SER A 302 -14.63 16.93 -5.11
CA SER A 302 -16.09 16.94 -5.16
C SER A 302 -16.72 16.21 -3.97
N SER A 303 -16.13 15.10 -3.50
CA SER A 303 -16.62 14.36 -2.33
C SER A 303 -16.46 15.12 -1.00
N TRP A 304 -15.52 16.06 -0.90
CA TRP A 304 -15.35 16.89 0.31
C TRP A 304 -16.41 17.97 0.43
N LEU A 305 -16.88 18.48 -0.70
CA LEU A 305 -17.79 19.62 -0.76
C LEU A 305 -19.21 19.22 -1.15
N GLY A 306 -19.38 18.00 -1.67
CA GLY A 306 -20.63 17.39 -2.08
C GLY A 306 -21.25 16.59 -0.95
N ASN A 307 -22.00 17.27 -0.09
CA ASN A 307 -23.38 16.88 0.08
C ASN A 307 -24.20 17.85 -0.78
N GLN A 308 -24.57 17.39 -1.98
CA GLN A 308 -25.86 17.79 -2.52
C GLN A 308 -26.90 17.40 -1.46
N GLU A 309 -27.83 18.32 -1.24
CA GLU A 309 -29.04 18.12 -0.48
C GLU A 309 -29.59 16.71 -0.73
N ILE A 310 -29.55 15.87 0.30
CA ILE A 310 -30.40 14.69 0.36
C ILE A 310 -31.76 15.23 0.86
N PRO A 311 -32.87 14.92 0.18
CA PRO A 311 -34.17 15.56 0.35
C PRO A 311 -34.73 15.54 1.78
#